data_AF-A0A1F8PCZ8-F1
#
_entry.id   AF-A0A1F8PCZ8-F1
#
_cell.length_a   1.000
_cell.length_b   1.000
_cell.length_c   1.000
_cell.angle_alpha   90.00
_cell.angle_beta   90.00
_cell.angle_gamma   90.00
#
_symmetry.space_group_name_H-M   'P 1'
#
loop_
_entity.id
_entity.type
_entity.pdbx_description
1 polymer ?
#
loop_
_entity_poly.entity_id
_entity_poly.type
_entity_poly.pdbx_seq_one_letter_code
_entity_poly.pdbx_strand_id
1 'polypeptide(L)' 'MVSEARGEVGKEGNVLVVQRIHVDYHLRLDFEKLDEAQRAHEIHASNCPAARTIRDCVEITTSLIVESL' A
#
# COMPACT_ATOMS: atom_id res chain seq x y z
N MET A 1 0.65 -2.10 -13.75
CA MET A 1 0.27 -1.82 -12.36
C MET A 1 0.28 -0.31 -12.17
N VAL A 2 -0.74 0.22 -11.52
CA VAL A 2 -0.79 1.62 -11.07
C VAL A 2 -1.08 1.58 -9.57
N SER A 3 -0.56 2.54 -8.81
CA SER A 3 -0.84 2.65 -7.38
C SER A 3 -1.32 4.04 -7.02
N GLU A 4 -2.33 4.12 -6.17
CA GLU A 4 -2.78 5.36 -5.55
C GLU A 4 -2.48 5.33 -4.06
N ALA A 5 -1.86 6.38 -3.54
CA ALA A 5 -1.57 6.52 -2.12
C ALA A 5 -2.40 7.67 -1.52
N ARG A 6 -3.03 7.41 -0.38
CA ARG A 6 -3.79 8.40 0.39
C ARG A 6 -3.19 8.48 1.79
N GLY A 7 -2.91 9.70 2.25
CA GLY A 7 -2.32 9.97 3.55
C GLY A 7 -3.29 10.69 4.48
N GLU A 8 -3.33 10.29 5.73
CA GLU A 8 -4.03 11.01 6.80
C GLU A 8 -3.03 11.86 7.57
N VAL A 9 -3.29 13.16 7.66
CA VAL A 9 -2.48 14.10 8.44
C VAL A 9 -3.27 14.49 9.67
N GLY A 10 -2.67 14.28 10.83
CA GLY A 10 -3.20 14.67 12.13
C GLY A 10 -2.34 15.73 12.81
N LYS A 11 -2.79 16.23 13.95
CA LYS A 11 -2.05 17.18 14.78
C LYS A 11 -1.54 16.50 16.04
N GLU A 12 -0.26 16.61 16.30
CA GLU A 12 0.38 16.17 17.54
C GLU A 12 1.05 17.37 18.22
N GLY A 13 0.56 17.73 19.40
CA GLY A 13 0.96 18.98 20.06
C GLY A 13 0.70 20.19 19.16
N ASN A 14 1.77 20.85 18.69
CA ASN A 14 1.70 22.02 17.81
C ASN A 14 2.19 21.73 16.38
N VAL A 15 2.41 20.47 16.01
CA VAL A 15 2.88 20.08 14.67
C VAL A 15 1.87 19.20 13.94
N LEU A 16 1.93 19.21 12.62
CA LEU A 16 1.19 18.27 11.76
C LEU A 16 2.08 17.07 11.47
N VAL A 17 1.49 15.88 11.56
CA VAL A 17 2.19 14.61 11.33
C VAL A 17 1.36 13.75 10.38
N VAL A 18 2.04 12.99 9.53
CA VAL A 18 1.37 11.95 8.74
C VAL A 18 1.18 10.75 9.66
N GLN A 19 -0.08 10.42 9.96
CA GLN A 19 -0.40 9.34 10.90
C GLN A 19 -0.56 8.00 10.19
N ARG A 20 -1.18 8.03 9.00
CA ARG A 20 -1.47 6.83 8.21
C ARG A 20 -1.27 7.06 6.73
N ILE A 21 -0.92 5.99 6.03
CA ILE A 21 -0.91 5.92 4.57
C ILE A 21 -1.64 4.64 4.16
N HIS A 22 -2.57 4.76 3.22
CA HIS A 22 -3.17 3.63 2.53
C HIS A 22 -2.77 3.64 1.06
N VAL A 23 -2.42 2.47 0.51
CA VAL A 23 -2.07 2.33 -0.91
C VAL A 23 -2.95 1.31 -1.60
N ASP A 24 -3.70 1.76 -2.61
CA ASP A 24 -4.45 0.92 -3.52
C ASP A 24 -3.56 0.51 -4.70
N TYR A 25 -3.28 -0.78 -4.86
CA TYR A 25 -2.56 -1.33 -6.02
C TYR A 25 -3.53 -1.86 -7.06
N HIS A 26 -3.60 -1.21 -8.21
CA HIS A 26 -4.40 -1.63 -9.36
C HIS A 26 -3.57 -2.52 -10.28
N LEU A 27 -3.97 -3.78 -10.40
CA LEU A 27 -3.30 -4.79 -11.22
C LEU A 27 -4.28 -5.44 -12.20
N ARG A 28 -3.97 -5.32 -13.50
CA ARG A 28 -4.68 -6.05 -14.55
C ARG A 28 -4.01 -7.40 -14.80
N LEU A 29 -4.77 -8.48 -14.73
CA LEU A 29 -4.27 -9.85 -14.90
C LEU A 29 -5.40 -10.83 -15.27
N ASP A 30 -5.04 -11.98 -15.82
CA ASP A 30 -5.96 -13.10 -16.01
C ASP A 30 -6.35 -13.68 -14.66
N PHE A 31 -7.64 -13.94 -14.40
CA PHE A 31 -8.11 -14.46 -13.10
C PHE A 31 -7.42 -15.76 -12.65
N GLU A 32 -6.87 -16.54 -13.58
CA GLU A 32 -6.04 -17.73 -13.28
C GLU A 32 -4.79 -17.40 -12.45
N LYS A 33 -4.33 -16.14 -12.46
CA LYS A 33 -3.14 -15.66 -11.73
C LYS A 33 -3.48 -14.91 -10.44
N LEU A 34 -4.74 -14.95 -10.01
CA LEU A 34 -5.20 -14.20 -8.84
C LEU A 34 -4.48 -14.64 -7.55
N ASP A 35 -4.29 -15.94 -7.37
CA ASP A 35 -3.64 -16.51 -6.20
C ASP A 35 -2.15 -16.15 -6.14
N GLU A 36 -1.44 -16.16 -7.27
CA GLU A 36 -0.07 -15.64 -7.37
C GLU A 36 0.00 -14.15 -7.02
N ALA A 37 -0.94 -13.36 -7.53
CA ALA A 37 -0.98 -11.93 -7.29
C ALA A 37 -1.23 -11.60 -5.82
N GLN A 38 -2.13 -12.33 -5.15
CA GLN A 38 -2.39 -12.18 -3.72
C GLN A 38 -1.17 -12.53 -2.87
N ARG A 39 -0.53 -13.67 -3.14
CA ARG A 39 0.71 -14.07 -2.45
C ARG A 39 1.83 -13.05 -2.65
N ALA A 40 1.98 -12.52 -3.86
CA ALA A 40 2.95 -11.47 -4.14
C ALA A 40 2.64 -10.18 -3.36
N HIS A 41 1.35 -9.81 -3.25
CA HIS A 41 0.92 -8.62 -2.51
C HIS A 41 1.21 -8.72 -1.01
N GLU A 42 0.98 -9.88 -0.39
CA GLU A 42 1.24 -10.12 1.04
C GLU A 42 2.70 -9.83 1.43
N ILE A 43 3.65 -10.22 0.57
CA ILE A 43 5.08 -10.01 0.83
C ILE A 43 5.58 -8.65 0.31
N HIS A 44 4.90 -8.04 -0.66
CA HIS A 44 5.34 -6.80 -1.31
C HIS A 44 5.52 -5.64 -0.33
N ALA A 45 4.55 -5.43 0.56
CA ALA A 45 4.60 -4.30 1.50
C ALA A 45 5.87 -4.32 2.38
N SER A 46 6.30 -5.51 2.81
CA SER A 46 7.53 -5.67 3.61
C SER A 46 8.82 -5.45 2.83
N ASN A 47 8.80 -5.67 1.51
CA ASN A 47 9.96 -5.54 0.63
C ASN A 47 10.05 -4.16 -0.05
N CYS A 48 8.94 -3.40 -0.09
CA CYS A 48 8.87 -2.08 -0.70
C CYS A 48 9.87 -1.11 -0.04
N PRO A 49 10.88 -0.57 -0.76
CA PRO A 49 11.85 0.35 -0.20
C PRO A 49 11.20 1.60 0.42
N ALA A 50 10.18 2.15 -0.25
CA ALA A 50 9.45 3.32 0.25
C ALA A 50 8.76 3.02 1.60
N ALA A 51 8.03 1.90 1.70
CA ALA A 51 7.40 1.51 2.96
C ALA A 51 8.44 1.28 4.06
N ARG A 52 9.55 0.59 3.75
CA ARG A 52 10.64 0.33 4.71
C ARG A 52 11.29 1.58 5.27
N THR A 53 11.34 2.68 4.52
CA THR A 53 11.95 3.92 5.00
C THR A 53 11.12 4.65 6.06
N ILE A 54 9.80 4.43 6.11
CA ILE A 54 8.89 5.22 6.96
C ILE A 54 7.96 4.37 7.84
N ARG A 55 7.94 3.04 7.69
CA ARG A 55 7.05 2.09 8.39
C ARG A 55 7.04 2.20 9.93
N ASP A 56 8.12 2.69 10.53
CA ASP A 56 8.22 2.83 11.99
C ASP A 56 7.77 4.22 12.46
N CYS A 57 7.41 5.12 11.53
CA CYS A 57 6.92 6.46 11.80
C CYS A 57 5.44 6.66 11.42
N VAL A 58 4.91 5.84 10.53
CA VAL A 58 3.55 5.96 9.99
C VAL A 58 2.94 4.57 9.81
N GLU A 59 1.67 4.42 10.14
CA GLU A 59 0.93 3.19 9.84
C GLU A 59 0.74 3.08 8.32
N ILE A 60 1.15 1.96 7.72
CA ILE A 60 0.99 1.71 6.28
C ILE A 60 0.10 0.49 6.08
N THR A 61 -0.96 0.67 5.30
CA THR A 61 -1.85 -0.40 4.87
C THR A 61 -1.95 -0.43 3.35
N THR A 62 -2.26 -1.60 2.80
CA THR A 62 -2.33 -1.78 1.34
C THR A 62 -3.53 -2.63 0.95
N SER A 63 -4.10 -2.32 -0.21
CA SER A 63 -5.15 -3.11 -0.86
C SER A 63 -4.70 -3.52 -2.25
N LEU A 64 -5.08 -4.73 -2.68
CA LEU A 64 -4.91 -5.19 -4.06
C LEU A 64 -6.26 -5.14 -4.77
N ILE A 65 -6.35 -4.31 -5.81
CA ILE A 65 -7.52 -4.20 -6.69
C ILE A 65 -7.16 -4.90 -8.00
N VAL A 66 -7.83 -6.02 -8.27
CA VAL A 66 -7.60 -6.81 -9.47
C VAL A 66 -8.67 -6.49 -10.51
N GLU A 67 -8.21 -6.18 -11.71
CA GLU A 67 -9.02 -5.94 -12.89
C GLU A 67 -8.73 -7.04 -13.92
N SER A 68 -9.75 -7.48 -14.66
CA SER A 68 -9.53 -8.38 -15.80
C SER A 68 -8.66 -7.69 -16.86
N LEU A 69 -7.74 -8.46 -17.44
CA LEU A 69 -6.99 -8.04 -18.64
C LEU A 69 -7.91 -7.86 -19.84
#